data_AF-A0A9C6XUN0-F1
#
_entry.id   AF-A0A9C6XUN0-F1
#
_cell.length_a   1.000
_cell.length_b   1.000
_cell.length_c   1.000
_cell.angle_alpha   90.00
_cell.angle_beta   90.00
_cell.angle_gamma   90.00
#
_symmetry.space_group_name_H-M   'P 1'
#
loop_
_entity.id
_entity.type
_entity.pdbx_description
1 polymer ?
#
loop_
_entity_poly.entity_id
_entity_poly.type
_entity_poly.pdbx_seq_one_letter_code
_entity_poly.pdbx_strand_id
1 'polypeptide(L)'
;MKIYVRPSHFRNPAQVQTELQRMTGNITFHLPGNDSFWIYLKLDVRNNNQWKENAFVFNIPGGGCTAMRTYAPEAYQTVFKRDPNLRETCTFPKGIHQINDMPLNFSFPKMAVMQYGHWRVQFTGGIRRRTTLCMMAEAKTLPKL
;
A
#
# COMPACT_ATOMS: atom_id res chain seq x y z
N MET A 1 -11.66 -7.88 -5.81
CA MET A 1 -10.26 -7.80 -6.26
C MET A 1 -9.53 -8.94 -5.59
N LYS A 2 -8.54 -9.54 -6.26
CA LYS A 2 -7.69 -10.58 -5.67
C LYS A 2 -6.25 -10.13 -5.73
N ILE A 3 -5.53 -10.27 -4.63
CA ILE A 3 -4.13 -9.87 -4.51
C ILE A 3 -3.35 -11.06 -4.00
N TYR A 4 -2.38 -11.51 -4.79
CA TYR A 4 -1.40 -12.51 -4.36
C TYR A 4 -0.02 -11.90 -4.57
N VAL A 5 0.52 -11.28 -3.53
CA VAL A 5 1.85 -10.64 -3.58
C VAL A 5 2.73 -11.19 -2.47
N ARG A 6 4.00 -11.39 -2.80
CA ARG A 6 5.04 -11.84 -1.91
C ARG A 6 6.16 -10.80 -1.91
N PRO A 7 6.42 -10.15 -0.76
CA PRO A 7 7.59 -9.29 -0.64
C PRO A 7 8.88 -10.11 -0.50
N SER A 8 10.02 -9.51 -0.88
CA SER A 8 11.35 -10.05 -0.63
C SER A 8 11.65 -10.05 0.86
N HIS A 9 12.42 -11.06 1.28
CA HIS A 9 12.87 -11.20 2.66
C HIS A 9 14.33 -10.78 2.76
N PHE A 10 14.60 -9.69 3.47
CA PHE A 10 15.96 -9.26 3.77
C PHE A 10 16.55 -10.15 4.87
N ARG A 11 17.68 -10.79 4.60
CA ARG A 11 18.40 -11.58 5.63
C ARG A 11 19.32 -10.72 6.47
N ASN A 12 19.91 -9.68 5.88
CA ASN A 12 20.86 -8.80 6.55
C ASN A 12 20.23 -7.42 6.83
N PRO A 13 20.29 -6.90 8.07
CA PRO A 13 19.83 -5.55 8.40
C PRO A 13 20.43 -4.45 7.52
N ALA A 14 21.67 -4.60 7.05
CA ALA A 14 22.30 -3.62 6.16
C ALA A 14 21.54 -3.47 4.82
N GLN A 15 21.03 -4.59 4.28
CA GLN A 15 20.27 -4.59 3.02
C GLN A 15 18.93 -3.86 3.16
N VAL A 16 18.33 -3.87 4.35
CA VAL A 16 17.05 -3.16 4.61
C VAL A 16 17.19 -1.65 4.42
N GLN A 17 18.40 -1.11 4.53
CA GLN A 17 18.64 0.33 4.40
C GLN A 17 19.06 0.76 3.00
N THR A 18 19.71 -0.13 2.24
CA THR A 18 20.29 0.18 0.94
C THR A 18 19.42 -0.28 -0.23
N GLU A 19 18.60 -1.31 -0.03
CA GLU A 19 17.85 -1.96 -1.10
C GLU A 19 16.33 -1.75 -0.93
N LEU A 20 15.65 -1.50 -2.05
CA LEU A 20 14.19 -1.46 -2.08
C LEU A 20 13.62 -2.87 -1.96
N GLN A 21 12.54 -3.01 -1.20
CA GLN A 21 11.84 -4.28 -1.07
C GLN A 21 11.23 -4.67 -2.41
N ARG A 22 11.56 -5.87 -2.88
CA ARG A 22 11.06 -6.37 -4.16
C ARG A 22 9.74 -7.07 -3.92
N MET A 23 8.76 -6.87 -4.80
CA MET A 23 7.49 -7.57 -4.74
C MET A 23 7.31 -8.44 -5.97
N THR A 24 6.86 -9.67 -5.74
CA THR A 24 6.48 -10.60 -6.81
C THR A 24 5.05 -11.07 -6.58
N GLY A 25 4.21 -11.02 -7.61
CA GLY A 25 2.82 -11.41 -7.47
C GLY A 25 1.92 -10.96 -8.59
N ASN A 26 0.63 -11.16 -8.38
CA ASN A 26 -0.42 -10.68 -9.26
C ASN A 26 -1.51 -9.93 -8.49
N ILE A 27 -2.03 -8.89 -9.13
CA ILE A 27 -3.14 -8.09 -8.64
C ILE A 27 -4.23 -8.15 -9.70
N THR A 28 -5.37 -8.75 -9.36
CA THR A 28 -6.50 -8.93 -10.26
C THR A 28 -7.64 -7.99 -9.89
N PHE A 29 -7.92 -7.03 -10.78
CA PHE A 29 -9.09 -6.16 -10.70
C PHE A 29 -10.20 -6.73 -11.58
N HIS A 30 -11.33 -7.09 -10.96
CA HIS A 30 -12.51 -7.60 -11.69
C HIS A 30 -13.36 -6.49 -12.31
N LEU A 31 -13.24 -5.26 -11.80
CA LEU A 31 -13.96 -4.08 -12.26
C LEU A 31 -12.94 -2.94 -12.46
N PRO A 32 -13.16 -2.05 -13.44
CA PRO A 32 -12.37 -0.84 -13.53
C PRO A 32 -12.60 0.00 -12.27
N GLY A 33 -11.51 0.45 -11.65
CA GLY A 33 -11.57 1.35 -10.50
C GLY A 33 -11.54 2.80 -10.96
N ASN A 34 -12.25 3.67 -10.25
CA ASN A 34 -12.13 5.12 -10.39
C ASN A 34 -12.16 5.76 -8.99
N ASP A 35 -12.27 7.08 -8.91
CA ASP A 35 -12.39 7.80 -7.64
C ASP A 35 -13.67 7.51 -6.83
N SER A 36 -14.56 6.62 -7.29
CA SER A 36 -15.63 6.05 -6.43
C SER A 36 -15.12 5.00 -5.44
N PHE A 37 -13.81 4.69 -5.48
CA PHE A 37 -13.19 3.77 -4.54
C PHE A 37 -12.97 4.45 -3.19
N TRP A 38 -13.42 3.79 -2.11
CA TRP A 38 -13.10 4.18 -0.75
C TRP A 38 -11.98 3.31 -0.20
N ILE A 39 -11.20 3.88 0.71
CA ILE A 39 -10.07 3.22 1.37
C ILE A 39 -10.21 3.45 2.87
N TYR A 40 -10.01 2.38 3.63
CA TYR A 40 -9.87 2.44 5.06
C TYR A 40 -8.61 1.68 5.48
N LEU A 41 -7.66 2.42 6.06
CA LEU A 41 -6.37 1.93 6.52
C LEU A 41 -6.30 2.09 8.04
N LYS A 42 -6.16 0.97 8.75
CA LYS A 42 -5.93 0.92 10.19
C LYS A 42 -4.51 0.40 10.44
N LEU A 43 -3.75 1.13 11.24
CA LEU A 43 -2.41 0.76 11.69
C LEU A 43 -2.45 0.55 13.19
N ASP A 44 -2.04 -0.63 13.63
CA ASP A 44 -1.80 -0.93 15.04
C ASP A 44 -0.30 -0.95 15.30
N VAL A 45 0.11 -0.49 16.48
CA VAL A 45 1.52 -0.46 16.88
C VAL A 45 1.79 -1.51 17.94
N ARG A 46 2.91 -2.22 17.83
CA ARG A 46 3.32 -3.16 18.87
C ARG A 46 4.01 -2.40 20.01
N ASN A 47 3.52 -2.59 21.23
CA ASN A 47 4.13 -2.04 22.44
C ASN A 47 3.99 -3.07 23.58
N ASN A 48 5.07 -3.34 24.33
CA ASN A 48 5.11 -4.33 25.40
C ASN A 48 4.53 -5.71 25.00
N ASN A 49 4.92 -6.22 23.83
CA ASN A 49 4.41 -7.48 23.25
C ASN A 49 2.91 -7.55 22.97
N GLN A 50 2.18 -6.45 23.09
CA GLN A 50 0.77 -6.36 22.73
C GLN A 50 0.57 -5.42 21.55
N TRP A 51 -0.46 -5.70 20.74
CA TRP A 51 -0.89 -4.81 19.68
C TRP A 51 -1.78 -3.72 20.28
N LYS A 52 -1.31 -2.48 20.25
CA LYS A 52 -2.13 -1.31 20.56
C LYS A 52 -2.87 -0.88 19.31
N GLU A 53 -4.19 -1.03 19.34
CA GLU A 53 -5.03 -0.77 18.19
C GLU A 53 -5.14 0.73 17.85
N ASN A 54 -5.41 1.01 16.58
CA ASN A 54 -5.75 2.36 16.10
C ASN A 54 -4.65 3.41 16.34
N ALA A 55 -3.38 3.03 16.25
CA ALA A 55 -2.28 3.97 16.30
C ALA A 55 -2.40 5.02 15.19
N PHE A 56 -2.83 4.59 13.99
CA PHE A 56 -3.32 5.49 12.95
C PHE A 56 -4.54 4.90 12.26
N VAL A 57 -5.49 5.77 11.91
CA VAL A 57 -6.66 5.41 11.12
C VAL A 57 -6.83 6.45 10.02
N PHE A 58 -6.78 5.99 8.77
CA PHE A 58 -7.06 6.81 7.61
C PHE A 58 -8.35 6.31 6.96
N ASN A 59 -9.35 7.19 6.93
CA ASN A 59 -10.62 6.92 6.29
C ASN A 59 -10.77 7.86 5.08
N ILE A 60 -10.74 7.28 3.89
CA ILE A 60 -10.91 7.96 2.62
C ILE A 60 -12.24 7.46 2.03
N PRO A 61 -13.36 8.17 2.26
CA PRO A 61 -14.69 7.71 1.87
C PRO A 61 -14.93 7.75 0.34
N GLY A 62 -14.03 8.39 -0.41
CA GLY A 62 -14.01 8.47 -1.85
C GLY A 62 -12.70 9.10 -2.32
N GLY A 63 -12.39 9.02 -3.61
CA GLY A 63 -11.13 9.50 -4.17
C GLY A 63 -9.94 8.58 -3.90
N GLY A 64 -10.18 7.29 -3.64
CA GLY A 64 -9.13 6.33 -3.28
C GLY A 64 -8.02 6.20 -4.33
N CYS A 65 -8.35 6.31 -5.63
CA CYS A 65 -7.34 6.29 -6.69
C CYS A 65 -6.44 7.53 -6.61
N THR A 66 -7.05 8.72 -6.56
CA THR A 66 -6.34 9.99 -6.37
C THR A 66 -5.51 10.00 -5.07
N ALA A 67 -6.03 9.40 -3.99
CA ALA A 67 -5.31 9.27 -2.73
C ALA A 67 -4.07 8.36 -2.87
N MET A 68 -4.17 7.19 -3.51
CA MET A 68 -2.99 6.35 -3.77
C MET A 68 -1.94 7.09 -4.59
N ARG A 69 -2.35 7.78 -5.66
CA ARG A 69 -1.45 8.60 -6.50
C ARG A 69 -0.75 9.69 -5.70
N THR A 70 -1.45 10.28 -4.73
CA THR A 70 -0.97 11.44 -3.95
C THR A 70 -0.08 11.05 -2.79
N TYR A 71 -0.48 10.00 -2.05
CA TYR A 71 0.22 9.57 -0.84
C TYR A 71 1.31 8.54 -1.12
N ALA A 72 1.20 7.74 -2.20
CA ALA A 72 2.15 6.69 -2.55
C ALA A 72 2.46 6.68 -4.06
N PRO A 73 3.00 7.79 -4.62
CA PRO A 73 3.17 7.96 -6.08
C PRO A 73 4.06 6.89 -6.71
N GLU A 74 5.17 6.55 -6.06
CA GLU A 74 6.12 5.53 -6.54
C GLU A 74 5.47 4.14 -6.63
N ALA A 75 4.75 3.74 -5.58
CA ALA A 75 4.04 2.47 -5.57
C ALA A 75 2.92 2.42 -6.62
N TYR A 76 2.21 3.54 -6.83
CA TYR A 76 1.22 3.67 -7.90
C TYR A 76 1.86 3.47 -9.27
N GLN A 77 3.00 4.11 -9.52
CA GLN A 77 3.72 4.00 -10.78
C GLN A 77 4.18 2.56 -11.05
N THR A 78 4.79 1.90 -10.07
CA THR A 78 5.28 0.52 -10.23
C THR A 78 4.14 -0.46 -10.51
N VAL A 79 3.03 -0.36 -9.76
CA VAL A 79 1.92 -1.32 -9.87
C VAL A 79 1.08 -1.11 -11.12
N PHE A 80 0.75 0.14 -11.44
CA PHE A 80 -0.16 0.45 -12.54
C PHE A 80 0.56 0.81 -13.85
N LYS A 81 1.90 0.95 -13.81
CA LYS A 81 2.72 1.39 -14.95
C LYS A 81 2.20 2.70 -15.57
N ARG A 82 1.75 3.61 -14.70
CA ARG A 82 1.18 4.91 -15.08
C ARG A 82 1.94 6.03 -14.38
N ASP A 83 2.18 7.13 -15.09
CA ASP A 83 2.80 8.31 -14.50
C ASP A 83 1.84 8.94 -13.47
N PRO A 84 2.26 9.09 -12.20
CA PRO A 84 1.45 9.71 -11.16
C PRO A 84 1.19 11.21 -11.39
N ASN A 85 1.93 11.86 -12.31
CA ASN A 85 1.78 13.29 -12.64
C ASN A 85 0.78 13.56 -13.77
N LEU A 86 0.28 12.52 -14.44
CA LEU A 86 -0.75 12.68 -15.46
C LEU A 86 -2.02 13.29 -14.83
N ARG A 87 -2.48 14.42 -15.38
CA ARG A 87 -3.72 15.11 -14.97
C ARG A 87 -5.01 14.38 -15.36
N GLU A 88 -4.88 13.19 -15.93
CA GLU A 88 -6.02 12.36 -16.30
C GLU A 88 -6.83 11.92 -15.07
N THR A 89 -8.10 11.58 -15.31
CA THR A 89 -8.97 11.01 -14.30
C THR A 89 -8.37 9.69 -13.80
N CYS A 90 -8.17 9.60 -12.48
CA CYS A 90 -7.52 8.45 -11.88
C CYS A 90 -8.41 7.21 -12.07
N THR A 91 -7.96 6.31 -12.94
CA THR A 91 -8.66 5.08 -13.28
C THR A 91 -7.72 3.89 -13.21
N PHE A 92 -8.19 2.78 -12.66
CA PHE A 92 -7.49 1.51 -12.65
C PHE A 92 -8.09 0.61 -13.73
N PRO A 93 -7.31 0.19 -14.73
CA PRO A 93 -7.82 -0.73 -15.75
C PRO A 93 -8.16 -2.08 -15.11
N LYS A 94 -9.32 -2.62 -15.48
CA LYS A 94 -9.70 -4.01 -15.19
C LYS A 94 -8.65 -4.94 -15.78
N GLY A 95 -8.27 -5.99 -15.06
CA GLY A 95 -7.33 -6.99 -15.56
C GLY A 95 -6.42 -7.55 -14.48
N ILE A 96 -5.49 -8.39 -14.93
CA ILE A 96 -4.44 -8.95 -14.10
C ILE A 96 -3.18 -8.12 -14.32
N HIS A 97 -2.72 -7.45 -13.27
CA HIS A 97 -1.45 -6.74 -13.23
C HIS A 97 -0.42 -7.64 -12.58
N GLN A 98 0.56 -8.06 -13.37
CA GLN A 98 1.67 -8.87 -12.87
C GLN A 98 2.80 -7.97 -12.39
N ILE A 99 3.21 -8.19 -11.15
CA ILE A 99 4.38 -7.58 -10.54
C ILE A 99 5.43 -8.69 -10.51
N ASN A 100 6.41 -8.63 -11.41
CA ASN A 100 7.47 -9.63 -11.46
C ASN A 100 8.75 -9.05 -10.87
N ASP A 101 9.06 -9.42 -9.64
CA ASP A 101 10.27 -9.04 -8.92
C ASP A 101 10.62 -7.55 -9.03
N MET A 102 9.61 -6.69 -8.85
CA MET A 102 9.75 -5.25 -9.01
C MET A 102 10.18 -4.60 -7.69
N PRO A 103 11.22 -3.74 -7.68
CA PRO A 103 11.54 -2.96 -6.50
C PRO A 103 10.42 -1.97 -6.22
N LEU A 104 9.89 -1.98 -5.00
CA LEU A 104 8.86 -1.06 -4.56
C LEU A 104 9.44 -0.04 -3.59
N ASN A 105 9.29 1.24 -3.94
CA ASN A 105 9.64 2.34 -3.07
C ASN A 105 8.43 2.74 -2.21
N PHE A 106 8.49 2.43 -0.92
CA PHE A 106 7.49 2.79 0.09
C PHE A 106 7.71 4.23 0.61
N SER A 107 7.79 5.19 -0.31
CA SER A 107 7.90 6.61 0.05
C SER A 107 6.50 7.24 0.13
N PHE A 108 6.16 7.74 1.33
CA PHE A 108 4.88 8.36 1.62
C PHE A 108 5.03 9.86 1.95
N PRO A 109 5.29 10.74 0.96
CA PRO A 109 5.72 12.12 1.20
C PRO A 109 4.69 13.00 1.90
N LYS A 110 3.40 12.67 1.77
CA LYS A 110 2.28 13.46 2.33
C LYS A 110 1.64 12.82 3.56
N MET A 111 2.20 11.74 4.09
CA MET A 111 1.70 11.10 5.32
C MET A 111 2.46 11.60 6.54
N ALA A 112 1.82 11.50 7.71
CA ALA A 112 2.48 11.79 8.98
C ALA A 112 3.70 10.87 9.18
N VAL A 113 4.74 11.40 9.82
CA VAL A 113 5.95 10.63 10.14
C VAL A 113 5.59 9.52 11.12
N MET A 114 5.65 8.28 10.66
CA MET A 114 5.44 7.11 11.51
C MET A 114 6.69 6.84 12.35
N GLN A 115 6.50 6.51 13.63
CA GLN A 115 7.61 6.14 14.51
C GLN A 115 8.27 4.84 14.06
N TYR A 116 9.47 4.56 14.56
CA TYR A 116 10.11 3.27 14.34
C TYR A 116 9.45 2.20 15.19
N GLY A 117 9.17 1.03 14.62
CA GLY A 117 8.48 -0.03 15.33
C GLY A 117 7.92 -1.15 14.47
N HIS A 118 7.14 -2.01 15.12
CA HIS A 118 6.38 -3.08 14.47
C HIS A 118 4.93 -2.64 14.32
N TRP A 119 4.41 -2.82 13.12
CA TRP A 119 3.10 -2.36 12.69
C TRP A 119 2.28 -3.52 12.17
N ARG A 120 1.00 -3.54 12.54
CA ARG A 120 0.01 -4.38 11.89
C ARG A 120 -0.88 -3.48 11.06
N VAL A 121 -0.86 -3.73 9.76
CA VAL A 121 -1.53 -2.93 8.74
C VAL A 121 -2.77 -3.67 8.28
N GLN A 122 -3.93 -3.09 8.52
CA GLN A 122 -5.20 -3.56 7.95
C GLN A 122 -5.64 -2.57 6.88
N PHE A 123 -5.69 -3.04 5.64
CA PHE A 123 -6.11 -2.26 4.50
C PHE A 123 -7.41 -2.84 3.94
N THR A 124 -8.46 -2.03 3.96
CA THR A 124 -9.75 -2.37 3.38
C THR A 124 -10.11 -1.34 2.32
N GLY A 125 -10.73 -1.80 1.25
CA GLY A 125 -11.14 -0.90 0.18
C GLY A 125 -12.31 -1.47 -0.59
N GLY A 126 -13.09 -0.58 -1.17
CA GLY A 126 -14.33 -0.96 -1.83
C GLY A 126 -14.80 0.07 -2.83
N ILE A 127 -15.80 -0.34 -3.61
CA ILE A 127 -16.47 0.52 -4.57
C ILE A 127 -17.89 0.73 -4.06
N ARG A 128 -18.30 2.00 -3.90
CA ARG A 128 -19.62 2.35 -3.31
C ARG A 128 -19.79 1.65 -1.95
N ARG A 129 -20.80 0.80 -1.78
CA ARG A 129 -21.06 0.06 -0.52
C ARG A 129 -20.46 -1.35 -0.47
N ARG A 130 -19.72 -1.79 -1.50
CA ARG A 130 -19.17 -3.15 -1.58
C ARG A 130 -17.68 -3.17 -1.28
N THR A 131 -17.30 -3.88 -0.21
CA THR A 131 -15.90 -4.19 0.08
C THR A 131 -15.34 -5.11 -1.00
N THR A 132 -14.31 -4.64 -1.70
CA THR A 132 -13.70 -5.34 -2.84
C THR A 132 -12.31 -5.86 -2.50
N LEU A 133 -11.73 -5.33 -1.42
CA LEU A 133 -10.38 -5.59 -0.96
C LEU A 133 -10.32 -5.65 0.56
N CYS A 134 -9.66 -6.67 1.08
CA CYS A 134 -9.21 -6.73 2.46
C CYS A 134 -7.82 -7.34 2.45
N MET A 135 -6.85 -6.66 3.05
CA MET A 135 -5.49 -7.13 3.22
C MET A 135 -5.04 -6.88 4.65
N MET A 136 -4.27 -7.82 5.18
CA MET A 136 -3.53 -7.66 6.41
C MET A 136 -2.07 -7.89 6.12
N ALA A 137 -1.22 -7.01 6.64
CA ALA A 137 0.22 -7.11 6.52
C ALA A 137 0.87 -6.74 7.85
N GLU A 138 2.01 -7.35 8.15
CA GLU A 138 2.89 -6.90 9.23
C GLU A 138 4.08 -6.17 8.61
N ALA A 139 4.39 -5.00 9.13
CA ALA A 139 5.49 -4.17 8.66
C ALA A 139 6.40 -3.78 9.82
N LYS A 140 7.69 -3.64 9.56
CA LYS A 140 8.66 -3.14 10.53
C LYS A 140 9.35 -1.91 9.94
N THR A 141 9.23 -0.78 10.62
CA THR A 141 9.97 0.44 10.28
C THR A 141 11.26 0.47 11.08
N LEU A 142 12.40 0.52 10.37
CA LEU A 142 13.72 0.61 10.98
C LEU A 142 14.26 2.04 10.89
N PRO A 143 15.05 2.49 11.88
CA PRO A 143 15.77 3.75 11.78
C PRO A 143 16.77 3.73 10.63
N LYS A 144 16.86 4.86 9.92
CA LYS A 144 17.99 5.13 9.02
C LYS A 144 19.24 5.31 9.88
N LEU A 145 20.34 4.64 9.51
CA LEU A 145 21.66 4.88 10.08
C LEU A 145 22.26 6.18 9.54
#